data_AF-A0A4R8LXJ5-F1
#
_entry.id   AF-A0A4R8LXJ5-F1
#
_cell.length_a   1.000
_cell.length_b   1.000
_cell.length_c   1.000
_cell.angle_alpha   90.00
_cell.angle_beta   90.00
_cell.angle_gamma   90.00
#
_symmetry.space_group_name_H-M   'P 1'
#
loop_
_entity.id
_entity.type
_entity.pdbx_description
1 polymer ?
#
loop_
_entity_poly.entity_id
_entity_poly.type
_entity_poly.pdbx_seq_one_letter_code
_entity_poly.pdbx_strand_id
1 'polypeptide(L)'
;MNPSFEPAAAVARHSEPTEANIRELVYAFYDRVRADALLGPVFEQTIAGRWDEHLPKMCTFWGSLVLGSKQYRGNVQQTHQPLPGIEPRHFSRWLYLFLDTVEARYEPAAAVRFMEPALRIAQSLQLSRFGWDYVIPDEQKALLERVAPRRRKSDADEEAHDLPSRPRGEPFPAKIIGRGSDDA
;
A
#
# COMPACT_ATOMS: atom_id res chain seq x y z
N MET A 1 -21.19 -1.39 12.13
CA MET A 1 -20.39 -2.50 12.69
C MET A 1 -18.92 -2.19 12.43
N ASN A 2 -18.09 -2.13 13.47
CA ASN A 2 -16.64 -2.21 13.26
C ASN A 2 -16.34 -3.60 12.69
N PRO A 3 -15.60 -3.73 11.59
CA PRO A 3 -15.17 -5.03 11.16
C PRO A 3 -14.27 -5.62 12.26
N SER A 4 -14.76 -6.65 12.96
CA SER A 4 -13.93 -7.52 13.78
C SER A 4 -13.09 -8.32 12.80
N PHE A 5 -11.89 -7.82 12.51
CA PHE A 5 -10.92 -8.57 11.77
C PHE A 5 -10.20 -9.50 12.76
N GLU A 6 -10.22 -10.82 12.52
CA GLU A 6 -9.41 -11.72 13.34
C GLU A 6 -7.92 -11.43 13.09
N PRO A 7 -7.10 -11.28 14.15
CA PRO A 7 -5.67 -11.05 14.02
C PRO A 7 -4.94 -12.31 13.55
N ALA A 8 -3.77 -12.14 12.95
CA ALA A 8 -2.89 -13.25 12.58
C ALA A 8 -2.40 -13.99 13.83
N ALA A 9 -2.17 -15.29 13.69
CA ALA A 9 -1.50 -16.09 14.70
C ALA A 9 -0.10 -15.53 14.96
N ALA A 10 0.23 -15.30 16.23
CA ALA A 10 1.55 -14.84 16.64
C ALA A 10 2.59 -15.95 16.46
N VAL A 11 3.67 -15.64 15.74
CA VAL A 11 4.83 -16.51 15.56
C VAL A 11 6.11 -15.76 15.97
N ALA A 12 7.22 -16.48 16.12
CA ALA A 12 8.51 -15.83 16.30
C ALA A 12 8.79 -14.88 15.13
N ARG A 13 8.99 -13.59 15.42
CA ARG A 13 9.16 -12.56 14.40
C ARG A 13 10.58 -12.58 13.85
N HIS A 14 10.69 -12.43 12.54
CA HIS A 14 11.96 -12.32 11.84
C HIS A 14 12.46 -10.87 11.83
N SER A 15 13.73 -10.68 12.14
CA SER A 15 14.40 -9.37 12.03
C SER A 15 14.77 -8.99 10.60
N GLU A 16 14.93 -9.98 9.71
CA GLU A 16 15.29 -9.77 8.31
C GLU A 16 14.47 -10.68 7.36
N PRO A 17 14.09 -10.19 6.18
CA PRO A 17 13.42 -10.98 5.17
C PRO A 17 14.40 -11.88 4.40
N THR A 18 13.96 -13.11 4.13
CA THR A 18 14.63 -14.12 3.30
C THR A 18 13.60 -14.72 2.35
N GLU A 19 14.03 -15.39 1.28
CA GLU A 19 13.08 -16.05 0.36
C GLU A 19 12.17 -17.07 1.08
N ALA A 20 12.72 -17.81 2.05
CA ALA A 20 11.98 -18.79 2.82
C ALA A 20 10.88 -18.14 3.67
N ASN A 21 11.20 -17.13 4.49
CA ASN A 21 10.20 -16.50 5.34
C ASN A 21 9.20 -15.63 4.55
N ILE A 22 9.59 -15.08 3.39
CA ILE A 22 8.67 -14.39 2.46
C ILE A 22 7.66 -15.39 1.90
N ARG A 23 8.10 -16.59 1.50
CA ARG A 23 7.20 -17.65 1.06
C ARG A 23 6.18 -17.98 2.14
N GLU A 24 6.62 -18.17 3.38
CA GLU A 24 5.69 -18.44 4.48
C GLU A 24 4.69 -17.30 4.73
N LEU A 25 5.15 -16.04 4.69
CA LEU A 25 4.28 -14.86 4.78
C LEU A 25 3.21 -14.90 3.69
N VAL A 26 3.61 -15.13 2.43
CA VAL A 26 2.70 -15.14 1.29
C VAL A 26 1.64 -16.23 1.44
N TYR A 27 2.05 -17.44 1.83
CA TYR A 27 1.10 -18.54 2.01
C TYR A 27 0.14 -18.25 3.17
N ALA A 28 0.65 -17.84 4.33
CA ALA A 28 -0.19 -17.49 5.48
C ALA A 28 -1.18 -16.35 5.16
N PHE A 29 -0.74 -15.36 4.39
CA PHE A 29 -1.59 -14.27 3.95
C PHE A 29 -2.72 -14.77 3.01
N TYR A 30 -2.38 -15.58 2.01
CA TYR A 30 -3.38 -16.06 1.05
C TYR A 30 -4.33 -17.11 1.64
N ASP A 31 -3.92 -17.87 2.64
CA ASP A 31 -4.82 -18.72 3.42
C ASP A 31 -5.91 -17.88 4.09
N ARG A 32 -5.53 -16.74 4.68
CA ARG A 32 -6.48 -15.79 5.28
C ARG A 32 -7.37 -15.13 4.23
N VAL A 33 -6.82 -14.73 3.08
CA VAL A 33 -7.60 -14.15 1.97
C VAL A 33 -8.65 -15.14 1.47
N ARG A 34 -8.31 -16.43 1.38
CA ARG A 34 -9.22 -17.48 0.91
C ARG A 34 -10.33 -17.78 1.90
N ALA A 35 -10.02 -17.77 3.20
CA ALA A 35 -11.00 -17.94 4.28
C ALA A 35 -11.88 -16.69 4.50
N ASP A 36 -11.49 -15.54 3.96
CA ASP A 36 -12.19 -14.28 4.17
C ASP A 36 -13.54 -14.21 3.44
N ALA A 37 -14.60 -13.85 4.14
CA ALA A 37 -15.95 -13.79 3.55
C ALA A 37 -16.11 -12.71 2.47
N LEU A 38 -15.30 -11.65 2.49
CA LEU A 38 -15.37 -10.56 1.52
C LEU A 38 -14.41 -10.79 0.34
N LEU A 39 -13.19 -11.24 0.61
CA LEU A 39 -12.16 -11.44 -0.43
C LEU A 39 -12.22 -12.83 -1.06
N GLY A 40 -12.52 -13.87 -0.28
CA GLY A 40 -12.58 -15.25 -0.74
C GLY A 40 -13.39 -15.41 -2.03
N PRO A 41 -14.65 -14.92 -2.10
CA PRO A 41 -15.46 -15.01 -3.32
C PRO A 41 -14.83 -14.31 -4.54
N VAL A 42 -14.15 -13.18 -4.35
CA VAL A 42 -13.47 -12.44 -5.42
C VAL A 42 -12.32 -13.26 -6.01
N PHE A 43 -11.50 -13.85 -5.13
CA PHE A 43 -10.38 -14.68 -5.54
C PHE A 43 -10.86 -16.00 -6.15
N GLU A 44 -11.85 -16.67 -5.57
CA GLU A 44 -12.40 -17.91 -6.12
C GLU A 44 -13.00 -17.71 -7.52
N GLN A 45 -13.72 -16.60 -7.77
CA GLN A 45 -14.22 -16.29 -9.12
C GLN A 45 -13.10 -16.13 -10.17
N THR A 46 -11.92 -15.68 -9.74
CA THR A 46 -10.84 -15.31 -10.65
C THR A 46 -9.79 -16.41 -10.78
N ILE A 47 -9.43 -17.09 -9.70
CA ILE A 47 -8.27 -18.00 -9.62
C ILE A 47 -8.59 -19.38 -9.02
N ALA A 48 -9.87 -19.76 -8.89
CA ALA A 48 -10.23 -21.13 -8.51
C ALA A 48 -9.48 -22.16 -9.37
N GLY A 49 -8.92 -23.18 -8.71
CA GLY A 49 -8.11 -24.21 -9.36
C GLY A 49 -6.72 -23.77 -9.84
N ARG A 50 -6.33 -22.51 -9.68
CA ARG A 50 -5.03 -21.96 -10.13
C ARG A 50 -4.17 -21.40 -9.00
N TRP A 51 -4.49 -21.75 -7.76
CA TRP A 51 -3.74 -21.32 -6.57
C TRP A 51 -2.26 -21.74 -6.64
N ASP A 52 -1.98 -22.95 -7.15
CA ASP A 52 -0.61 -23.47 -7.30
C ASP A 52 0.23 -22.69 -8.33
N GLU A 53 -0.41 -22.01 -9.28
CA GLU A 53 0.27 -21.09 -10.21
C GLU A 53 0.42 -19.69 -9.61
N HIS A 54 -0.59 -19.23 -8.86
CA HIS A 54 -0.63 -17.88 -8.30
C HIS A 54 0.34 -17.69 -7.14
N LEU A 55 0.41 -18.63 -6.19
CA LEU A 55 1.24 -18.47 -4.98
C LEU A 55 2.74 -18.35 -5.30
N PRO A 56 3.34 -19.15 -6.19
CA PRO A 56 4.74 -18.94 -6.60
C PRO A 56 4.97 -17.55 -7.22
N LYS A 57 4.05 -17.07 -8.06
CA LYS A 57 4.14 -15.73 -8.64
C LYS A 57 4.13 -14.63 -7.58
N MET A 58 3.33 -14.80 -6.53
CA MET A 58 3.28 -13.87 -5.40
C MET A 58 4.54 -13.93 -4.54
N CYS A 59 5.15 -15.10 -4.38
CA CYS A 59 6.47 -15.22 -3.74
C CYS A 59 7.53 -14.43 -4.53
N THR A 60 7.59 -14.61 -5.85
CA THR A 60 8.50 -13.86 -6.72
C THR A 60 8.24 -12.35 -6.67
N PHE A 61 6.97 -11.94 -6.65
CA PHE A 61 6.56 -10.54 -6.56
C PHE A 61 7.08 -9.88 -5.28
N TRP A 62 6.74 -10.45 -4.11
CA TRP A 62 7.16 -9.89 -2.82
C TRP A 62 8.67 -10.01 -2.62
N GLY A 63 9.28 -11.12 -3.04
CA GLY A 63 10.74 -11.27 -3.04
C GLY A 63 11.43 -10.19 -3.86
N SER A 64 10.92 -9.87 -5.05
CA SER A 64 11.48 -8.82 -5.91
C SER A 64 11.40 -7.43 -5.28
N LEU A 65 10.32 -7.13 -4.57
CA LEU A 65 10.13 -5.83 -3.91
C LEU A 65 10.99 -5.70 -2.66
N VAL A 66 11.00 -6.73 -1.82
CA VAL A 66 11.63 -6.66 -0.49
C VAL A 66 13.12 -6.94 -0.56
N LEU A 67 13.55 -7.91 -1.37
CA LEU A 67 14.96 -8.27 -1.53
C LEU A 67 15.64 -7.53 -2.68
N GLY A 68 14.89 -6.78 -3.50
CA GLY A 68 15.45 -6.03 -4.63
C GLY A 68 15.94 -6.91 -5.79
N SER A 69 15.51 -8.18 -5.86
CA SER A 69 16.00 -9.16 -6.85
C SER A 69 15.54 -8.87 -8.29
N LYS A 70 14.55 -7.98 -8.49
CA LYS A 70 13.99 -7.58 -9.80
C LYS A 70 13.56 -8.77 -10.69
N GLN A 71 13.11 -9.87 -10.10
CA GLN A 71 12.71 -11.09 -10.81
C GLN A 71 11.27 -11.01 -11.36
N TYR A 72 10.40 -10.22 -10.75
CA TYR A 72 9.02 -10.04 -11.19
C TYR A 72 8.92 -9.09 -12.40
N ARG A 73 8.28 -9.55 -13.48
CA ARG A 73 8.12 -8.81 -14.75
C ARG A 73 6.67 -8.49 -15.13
N GLY A 74 5.72 -8.71 -14.23
CA GLY A 74 4.30 -8.48 -14.53
C GLY A 74 3.86 -7.02 -14.34
N ASN A 75 2.75 -6.65 -14.97
CA ASN A 75 2.08 -5.37 -14.70
C ASN A 75 0.89 -5.61 -13.75
N VAL A 76 1.05 -5.16 -12.49
CA VAL A 76 0.05 -5.34 -11.44
C VAL A 76 -1.25 -4.62 -11.81
N GLN A 77 -1.18 -3.38 -12.28
CA GLN A 77 -2.36 -2.58 -12.63
C GLN A 77 -3.17 -3.23 -13.75
N GLN A 78 -2.53 -3.65 -14.84
CA GLN A 78 -3.21 -4.34 -15.94
C GLN A 78 -3.87 -5.65 -15.51
N THR A 79 -3.31 -6.34 -14.52
CA THR A 79 -3.89 -7.59 -14.01
C THR A 79 -5.15 -7.34 -13.17
N HIS A 80 -5.22 -6.22 -12.43
CA HIS A 80 -6.32 -5.93 -11.51
C HIS A 80 -7.44 -5.07 -12.12
N GLN A 81 -7.14 -4.30 -13.17
CA GLN A 81 -8.11 -3.44 -13.86
C GLN A 81 -9.36 -4.19 -14.39
N PRO A 82 -9.25 -5.36 -15.05
CA PRO A 82 -10.40 -6.04 -15.62
C PRO A 82 -11.26 -6.78 -14.60
N LEU A 83 -10.88 -6.84 -13.32
CA LEU A 83 -11.63 -7.58 -12.31
C LEU A 83 -13.01 -6.92 -12.06
N PRO A 84 -14.12 -7.65 -12.23
CA PRO A 84 -15.45 -7.12 -11.94
C PRO A 84 -15.69 -7.06 -10.43
N GLY A 85 -16.64 -6.23 -9.98
CA GLY A 85 -17.13 -6.24 -8.59
C GLY A 85 -16.15 -5.77 -7.50
N ILE A 86 -14.93 -5.36 -7.85
CA ILE A 86 -14.00 -4.79 -6.85
C ILE A 86 -14.44 -3.40 -6.43
N GLU A 87 -14.87 -3.30 -5.19
CA GLU A 87 -15.21 -2.08 -4.46
C GLU A 87 -14.11 -1.65 -3.45
N PRO A 88 -14.12 -0.39 -2.98
CA PRO A 88 -13.15 0.14 -2.00
C PRO A 88 -12.93 -0.75 -0.78
N ARG A 89 -13.99 -1.30 -0.18
CA ARG A 89 -13.93 -2.17 1.00
C ARG A 89 -13.04 -3.40 0.82
N HIS A 90 -12.90 -3.91 -0.41
CA HIS A 90 -12.02 -5.04 -0.70
C HIS A 90 -10.54 -4.64 -0.55
N PHE A 91 -10.16 -3.45 -1.00
CA PHE A 91 -8.81 -2.94 -0.79
C PHE A 91 -8.51 -2.74 0.69
N SER A 92 -9.45 -2.16 1.43
CA SER A 92 -9.30 -1.96 2.88
C SER A 92 -9.15 -3.29 3.62
N ARG A 93 -9.95 -4.31 3.27
CA ARG A 93 -9.85 -5.65 3.86
C ARG A 93 -8.55 -6.35 3.48
N TRP A 94 -8.13 -6.27 2.22
CA TRP A 94 -6.88 -6.86 1.74
C TRP A 94 -5.67 -6.23 2.45
N LEU A 95 -5.64 -4.90 2.55
CA LEU A 95 -4.60 -4.17 3.27
C LEU A 95 -4.58 -4.55 4.74
N TYR A 96 -5.75 -4.63 5.39
CA TYR A 96 -5.81 -5.07 6.78
C TYR A 96 -5.13 -6.43 6.96
N LEU A 97 -5.58 -7.44 6.20
CA LEU A 97 -5.07 -8.81 6.36
C LEU A 97 -3.58 -8.89 6.05
N PHE A 98 -3.11 -8.14 5.06
CA PHE A 98 -1.70 -8.15 4.68
C PHE A 98 -0.83 -7.53 5.77
N LEU A 99 -1.15 -6.31 6.20
CA LEU A 99 -0.39 -5.58 7.21
C LEU A 99 -0.34 -6.35 8.54
N ASP A 100 -1.49 -6.86 8.99
CA ASP A 100 -1.59 -7.66 10.21
C ASP A 100 -0.79 -8.98 10.11
N THR A 101 -0.78 -9.64 8.95
CA THR A 101 0.07 -10.84 8.74
C THR A 101 1.56 -10.49 8.76
N VAL A 102 1.95 -9.34 8.22
CA VAL A 102 3.35 -8.87 8.27
C VAL A 102 3.78 -8.57 9.71
N GLU A 103 2.97 -7.86 10.50
CA GLU A 103 3.27 -7.52 11.90
C GLU A 103 3.34 -8.76 12.81
N ALA A 104 2.60 -9.81 12.49
CA ALA A 104 2.68 -11.06 13.23
C ALA A 104 3.98 -11.83 12.95
N ARG A 105 4.66 -11.58 11.82
CA ARG A 105 5.81 -12.38 11.35
C ARG A 105 7.13 -11.64 11.32
N TYR A 106 7.13 -10.31 11.36
CA TYR A 106 8.35 -9.50 11.24
C TYR A 106 8.45 -8.46 12.33
N GLU A 107 9.69 -8.20 12.75
CA GLU A 107 10.00 -7.04 13.59
C GLU A 107 9.74 -5.73 12.83
N PRO A 108 9.44 -4.60 13.50
CA PRO A 108 9.01 -3.36 12.86
C PRO A 108 9.91 -2.90 11.70
N ALA A 109 11.23 -2.99 11.84
CA ALA A 109 12.17 -2.57 10.81
C ALA A 109 12.05 -3.41 9.51
N ALA A 110 11.86 -4.73 9.63
CA ALA A 110 11.62 -5.59 8.48
C ALA A 110 10.21 -5.43 7.92
N ALA A 111 9.20 -5.27 8.80
CA ALA A 111 7.80 -5.12 8.42
C ALA A 111 7.58 -3.94 7.46
N VAL A 112 8.19 -2.78 7.74
CA VAL A 112 8.09 -1.56 6.91
C VAL A 112 8.45 -1.84 5.44
N ARG A 113 9.43 -2.70 5.17
CA ARG A 113 9.86 -3.08 3.81
C ARG A 113 8.76 -3.75 2.99
N PHE A 114 7.75 -4.35 3.63
CA PHE A 114 6.57 -4.93 2.99
C PHE A 114 5.40 -3.94 2.94
N MET A 115 5.18 -3.21 4.03
CA MET A 115 4.00 -2.36 4.20
C MET A 115 4.02 -1.15 3.27
N GLU A 116 5.16 -0.46 3.16
CA GLU A 116 5.31 0.71 2.29
C GLU A 116 4.95 0.41 0.83
N PRO A 117 5.54 -0.61 0.17
CA PRO A 117 5.15 -0.92 -1.20
C PRO A 117 3.70 -1.39 -1.30
N ALA A 118 3.18 -2.14 -0.32
CA ALA A 118 1.78 -2.59 -0.32
C ALA A 118 0.81 -1.40 -0.36
N LEU A 119 1.02 -0.41 0.52
CA LEU A 119 0.20 0.80 0.59
C LEU A 119 0.28 1.63 -0.69
N ARG A 120 1.49 1.82 -1.22
CA ARG A 120 1.70 2.55 -2.48
C ARG A 120 1.03 1.87 -3.67
N ILE A 121 1.14 0.54 -3.77
CA ILE A 121 0.50 -0.24 -4.83
C ILE A 121 -1.02 -0.16 -4.69
N ALA A 122 -1.56 -0.36 -3.49
CA ALA A 122 -3.00 -0.25 -3.24
C ALA A 122 -3.52 1.14 -3.65
N GLN A 123 -2.86 2.22 -3.22
CA GLN A 123 -3.22 3.58 -3.61
C GLN A 123 -3.25 3.76 -5.13
N SER A 124 -2.21 3.30 -5.85
CA SER A 124 -2.15 3.39 -7.31
C SER A 124 -3.29 2.62 -8.00
N LEU A 125 -3.62 1.42 -7.52
CA LEU A 125 -4.74 0.62 -8.05
C LEU A 125 -6.09 1.29 -7.77
N GLN A 126 -6.27 1.82 -6.57
CA GLN A 126 -7.50 2.50 -6.16
C GLN A 126 -7.73 3.76 -7.00
N LEU A 127 -6.71 4.61 -7.19
CA LEU A 127 -6.78 5.79 -8.05
C LEU A 127 -7.09 5.41 -9.51
N SER A 128 -6.41 4.38 -10.04
CA SER A 128 -6.65 3.91 -11.41
C SER A 128 -8.08 3.39 -11.60
N ARG A 129 -8.71 2.84 -10.57
CA ARG A 129 -10.01 2.18 -10.67
C ARG A 129 -11.18 3.10 -10.35
N PHE A 130 -11.03 3.95 -9.33
CA PHE A 130 -12.11 4.78 -8.79
C PHE A 130 -11.99 6.25 -9.19
N GLY A 131 -10.89 6.64 -9.85
CA GLY A 131 -10.65 8.01 -10.28
C GLY A 131 -10.13 8.93 -9.17
N TRP A 132 -10.01 10.21 -9.51
CA TRP A 132 -9.40 11.23 -8.64
C TRP A 132 -10.32 11.72 -7.53
N ASP A 133 -11.63 11.59 -7.70
CA ASP A 133 -12.64 11.93 -6.70
C ASP A 133 -12.81 10.82 -5.65
N TYR A 134 -11.98 9.78 -5.69
CA TYR A 134 -12.01 8.67 -4.76
C TYR A 134 -11.66 9.12 -3.33
N VAL A 135 -12.60 8.90 -2.42
CA VAL A 135 -12.40 9.13 -0.99
C VAL A 135 -12.02 7.81 -0.33
N ILE A 136 -10.88 7.82 0.38
CA ILE A 136 -10.43 6.67 1.18
C ILE A 136 -11.48 6.39 2.27
N PRO A 137 -12.02 5.16 2.38
CA PRO A 137 -12.94 4.77 3.43
C PRO A 137 -12.33 4.91 4.83
N ASP A 138 -13.16 5.16 5.84
CA ASP A 138 -12.69 5.41 7.21
C ASP A 138 -11.96 4.22 7.81
N GLU A 139 -12.36 2.99 7.46
CA GLU A 139 -11.64 1.78 7.87
C GLU A 139 -10.19 1.74 7.34
N GLN A 140 -9.97 2.26 6.13
CA GLN A 140 -8.62 2.35 5.56
C GLN A 140 -7.86 3.53 6.15
N LYS A 141 -8.50 4.65 6.45
CA LYS A 141 -7.84 5.75 7.19
C LYS A 141 -7.35 5.30 8.55
N ALA A 142 -8.19 4.61 9.33
CA ALA A 142 -7.82 4.07 10.63
C ALA A 142 -6.63 3.09 10.54
N LEU A 143 -6.60 2.27 9.48
CA LEU A 143 -5.47 1.38 9.21
C LEU A 143 -4.18 2.15 8.88
N LEU A 144 -4.27 3.21 8.08
CA LEU A 144 -3.13 4.06 7.75
C LEU A 144 -2.60 4.80 8.98
N GLU A 145 -3.48 5.31 9.85
CA GLU A 145 -3.09 5.96 11.11
C GLU A 145 -2.37 5.02 12.07
N ARG A 146 -2.75 3.74 12.07
CA ARG A 146 -2.10 2.69 12.88
C ARG A 146 -0.67 2.40 12.41
N VAL A 147 -0.44 2.39 11.10
CA VAL A 147 0.87 2.08 10.49
C VAL A 147 1.76 3.31 10.35
N ALA A 148 1.17 4.50 10.23
CA ALA A 148 1.90 5.74 10.12
C ALA A 148 2.90 5.84 11.28
N PRO A 149 4.17 6.20 11.02
CA PRO A 149 5.12 6.43 12.09
C PRO A 149 4.48 7.41 13.06
N ARG A 150 4.30 7.00 14.32
CA ARG A 150 4.01 7.96 15.38
C ARG A 150 5.13 8.97 15.28
N ARG A 151 4.82 10.19 14.81
CA ARG A 151 5.71 11.33 14.99
C ARG A 151 6.02 11.28 16.47
N ARG A 152 7.26 10.88 16.82
CA ARG A 152 7.76 11.12 18.16
C ARG A 152 7.53 12.61 18.31
N LYS A 153 6.62 13.00 19.21
CA LYS A 153 6.59 14.36 19.70
C LYS A 153 8.00 14.50 20.26
N SER A 154 8.90 15.09 19.47
CA SER A 154 10.25 15.33 19.94
C SER A 154 10.06 16.09 21.24
N ASP A 155 10.88 15.76 22.23
CA ASP A 155 11.09 16.55 23.45
C ASP A 155 11.67 17.94 23.09
N ALA A 156 11.11 18.61 22.08
CA ALA A 156 11.50 19.85 21.43
C ALA A 156 10.27 20.78 21.26
N ASP A 157 9.22 20.56 22.04
CA ASP A 157 8.13 21.52 22.26
C ASP A 157 8.36 22.34 23.56
N GLU A 158 9.58 22.33 24.12
CA GLU A 158 9.98 23.24 25.23
C GLU A 158 11.01 24.32 24.84
N GLU A 159 11.51 24.33 23.61
CA GLU A 159 12.20 25.50 23.06
C GLU A 159 11.40 26.06 21.88
N ALA A 160 10.54 27.03 22.19
CA ALA A 160 9.93 27.90 21.20
C ALA A 160 11.04 28.65 20.44
N HIS A 161 11.49 28.09 19.33
CA HIS A 161 12.36 28.80 18.40
C HIS A 161 11.50 29.77 17.59
N ASP A 162 11.59 31.04 17.96
CA ASP A 162 11.02 32.19 17.28
C ASP A 162 11.47 32.18 15.80
N LEU A 163 10.57 31.79 14.89
CA LEU A 163 10.80 31.84 13.46
C LEU A 163 10.43 33.24 12.96
N PRO A 164 11.35 33.99 12.31
CA PRO A 164 10.99 35.29 11.77
C PRO A 164 9.97 35.13 10.63
N SER A 165 8.86 35.85 10.76
CA SER A 165 7.81 35.98 9.75
C SER A 165 8.42 36.39 8.40
N ARG A 166 8.36 35.51 7.39
CA ARG A 166 8.66 35.88 6.00
C ARG A 166 7.55 36.81 5.48
N PRO A 167 7.87 37.98 4.90
CA PRO A 167 6.87 38.81 4.25
C PRO A 167 6.31 38.11 3.00
N ARG A 168 5.02 38.31 2.76
CA ARG A 168 4.25 37.82 1.62
C ARG A 168 4.94 38.26 0.31
N GLY A 169 5.47 37.30 -0.44
CA GLY A 169 6.06 37.55 -1.76
C GLY A 169 5.02 38.12 -2.74
N GLU A 170 5.44 39.13 -3.50
CA GLU A 170 4.62 39.79 -4.52
C GLU A 170 4.17 38.81 -5.62
N PRO A 171 3.00 39.03 -6.25
CA PRO A 171 2.52 38.16 -7.31
C PRO A 171 3.43 38.23 -8.55
N PHE A 172 3.68 37.07 -9.15
CA PHE A 172 4.49 36.91 -10.36
C PHE A 172 3.89 37.74 -11.52
N PRO A 173 4.65 38.63 -12.19
CA PRO A 173 4.12 39.42 -13.28
C PRO A 173 4.00 38.59 -14.56
N ALA A 174 2.77 38.27 -14.97
CA ALA A 174 2.48 37.74 -16.30
C ALA A 174 2.35 38.89 -17.31
N LYS A 175 3.41 39.15 -18.09
CA LYS A 175 3.33 39.90 -19.35
C LYS A 175 4.06 39.11 -20.44
N ILE A 176 3.31 38.31 -21.19
CA ILE A 176 3.74 37.83 -22.52
C ILE A 176 3.32 38.94 -23.49
N ILE A 177 4.26 39.82 -23.83
CA ILE A 177 4.10 40.80 -24.91
C ILE A 177 4.48 40.11 -26.21
N GLY A 178 3.48 39.91 -27.08
CA GLY A 178 3.71 39.63 -28.49
C GLY A 178 4.18 40.90 -29.21
N ARG A 179 5.09 40.74 -30.17
CA ARG A 179 5.32 41.69 -31.25
C ARG A 179 5.76 40.91 -32.49
N GLY A 180 4.87 40.85 -33.47
CA GLY A 180 5.28 40.68 -34.86
C GLY A 180 5.71 42.03 -35.44
N SER A 181 6.52 41.99 -36.49
CA SER A 181 6.56 42.97 -37.58
C SER A 181 7.31 42.37 -38.77
N ASP A 182 6.68 42.48 -39.94
CA ASP A 182 7.18 42.18 -41.29
C ASP A 182 8.21 43.20 -41.80
N ASP A 183 8.86 42.76 -42.90
CA ASP A 183 9.44 43.46 -44.07
C ASP A 183 10.80 44.17 -44.00
N ALA A 184 11.73 43.63 -44.80
CA ALA A 184 12.57 44.36 -45.77
C ALA A 184 13.04 43.41 -46.89
#